data_AF-A0A2V7W4G5-F1
#
_entry.id   AF-A0A2V7W4G5-F1
#
_cell.length_a   1.000
_cell.length_b   1.000
_cell.length_c   1.000
_cell.angle_alpha   90.00
_cell.angle_beta   90.00
_cell.angle_gamma   90.00
#
_symmetry.space_group_name_H-M   'P 1'
#
loop_
_entity.id
_entity.type
_entity.pdbx_description
1 polymer ?
#
loop_
_entity_poly.entity_id
_entity_poly.type
_entity_poly.pdbx_seq_one_letter_code
_entity_poly.pdbx_strand_id
1 'polypeptide(L)'
;MFLRRAIALSLCVIAGAAVALVLMPRIARVSPDDTARLCTILDALHSDRTPPLVLFGDSVGLFGVDTRQLGGSNLCSPAQTIGEGFLLQQELPPNVNVVVHLVTPSMLDRNDAVDPDHYNAMRLCGYTPHVETRAVIARVFRFDLDPHPLRDRWYGRRHVRAAIEGFARDVLRGHRPGGWLPEQRFADLAGAQFTMSASQVQMLRECAARARRRYLVVLAPVHPRLHARVACPSGIDCVDLTRLLSEREFLDPMHANPDGARKLTAAIRDALAARRLLLRE
;
A
#
# COMPACT_ATOMS: atom_id res chain seq x y z
N MET A 1 9.68 30.11 44.93
CA MET A 1 10.55 29.20 44.14
C MET A 1 9.78 28.17 43.32
N PHE A 2 8.72 27.56 43.86
CA PHE A 2 7.90 26.56 43.15
C PHE A 2 7.27 27.06 41.84
N LEU A 3 6.66 28.25 41.82
CA LEU A 3 5.99 28.78 40.63
C LEU A 3 6.92 28.97 39.43
N ARG A 4 8.15 29.48 39.65
CA ARG A 4 9.14 29.67 38.57
C ARG A 4 9.61 28.34 37.99
N ARG A 5 9.80 27.31 38.83
CA ARG A 5 10.18 25.95 38.38
C ARG A 5 9.03 25.29 37.62
N ALA A 6 7.79 25.46 38.09
CA ALA A 6 6.60 24.95 37.39
C ALA A 6 6.45 25.60 36.01
N ILE A 7 6.58 26.92 35.90
CA ILE A 7 6.53 27.65 34.62
C ILE A 7 7.66 27.16 33.69
N ALA A 8 8.89 27.05 34.18
CA ALA A 8 10.00 26.57 33.38
C ALA A 8 9.79 25.14 32.86
N LEU A 9 9.30 24.23 33.71
CA LEU A 9 8.97 22.85 33.31
C LEU A 9 7.86 22.81 32.26
N SER A 10 6.78 23.57 32.44
CA SER A 10 5.71 23.67 31.45
C SER A 10 6.21 24.22 30.11
N LEU A 11 7.06 25.25 30.14
CA LEU A 11 7.68 25.79 28.93
C LEU A 11 8.58 24.77 28.24
N CYS A 12 9.38 24.00 28.99
CA CYS A 12 10.21 22.92 28.44
C CYS A 12 9.36 21.82 27.78
N VAL A 13 8.25 21.42 28.42
CA VAL A 13 7.33 20.42 27.85
C VAL A 13 6.67 20.94 26.58
N ILE A 14 6.20 22.20 26.57
CA ILE A 14 5.60 22.83 25.39
C ILE A 14 6.63 22.97 24.26
N ALA A 15 7.84 23.45 24.57
CA ALA A 15 8.93 23.58 23.61
C ALA A 15 9.33 22.21 23.03
N GLY A 16 9.47 21.20 23.88
CA GLY A 16 9.73 19.82 23.45
C GLY A 16 8.64 19.26 22.54
N ALA A 17 7.37 19.48 22.89
CA ALA A 17 6.23 19.09 22.06
C ALA A 17 6.20 19.83 20.70
N ALA A 18 6.51 21.13 20.70
CA ALA A 18 6.60 21.92 19.49
C ALA A 18 7.74 21.44 18.56
N VAL A 19 8.93 21.19 19.13
CA VAL A 19 10.07 20.62 18.39
C VAL A 19 9.72 19.25 17.82
N ALA A 20 9.09 18.39 18.61
CA ALA A 20 8.64 17.08 18.14
C ALA A 20 7.67 17.20 16.96
N LEU A 21 6.67 18.07 17.05
CA LEU A 21 5.71 18.31 15.95
C LEU A 21 6.38 18.82 14.68
N VAL A 22 7.36 19.73 14.80
CA VAL A 22 8.13 20.24 13.65
C VAL A 22 9.02 19.15 13.03
N LEU A 23 9.57 18.24 13.85
CA LEU A 23 10.43 17.16 13.37
C LEU A 23 9.66 15.93 12.88
N MET A 24 8.35 15.80 13.14
CA MET A 24 7.55 14.62 12.77
C MET A 24 7.71 14.20 11.30
N PRO A 25 7.61 15.10 10.29
CA PRO A 25 7.75 14.70 8.89
C PRO A 25 9.13 14.11 8.57
N ARG A 26 10.19 14.61 9.23
CA ARG A 26 11.55 14.08 9.07
C ARG A 26 11.69 12.70 9.71
N ILE A 27 11.12 12.51 10.90
CA ILE A 27 11.12 11.23 11.61
C ILE A 27 10.37 10.18 10.79
N ALA A 28 9.20 10.53 10.25
CA ALA A 28 8.39 9.64 9.42
C ALA A 28 9.17 9.12 8.19
N ARG A 29 9.97 9.99 7.55
CA ARG A 29 10.78 9.64 6.37
C ARG A 29 11.95 8.71 6.66
N VAL A 30 12.40 8.62 7.91
CA VAL A 30 13.52 7.75 8.32
C VAL A 30 13.06 6.58 9.20
N SER A 31 11.75 6.43 9.41
CA SER A 31 11.21 5.33 10.20
C SER A 31 11.46 4.00 9.46
N PRO A 32 11.89 2.93 10.15
CA PRO A 32 12.14 1.63 9.52
C PRO A 32 10.83 0.86 9.21
N ASP A 33 9.70 1.55 9.10
CA ASP A 33 8.36 0.97 8.92
C ASP A 33 7.70 1.41 7.60
N ASP A 34 6.44 1.00 7.40
CA ASP A 34 5.64 1.28 6.19
C ASP A 34 5.46 2.77 5.89
N THR A 35 5.68 3.65 6.87
CA THR A 35 5.58 5.12 6.73
C THR A 35 6.64 5.66 5.79
N ALA A 36 7.88 5.23 5.97
CA ALA A 36 8.97 5.68 5.10
C ALA A 36 8.74 5.21 3.66
N ARG A 37 8.14 4.03 3.50
CA ARG A 37 7.73 3.52 2.19
C ARG A 37 6.65 4.40 1.56
N LEU A 38 5.62 4.81 2.30
CA LEU A 38 4.58 5.72 1.79
C LEU A 38 5.14 7.10 1.42
N CYS A 39 6.04 7.66 2.23
CA CYS A 39 6.75 8.89 1.88
C CYS A 39 7.58 8.72 0.59
N THR A 40 8.28 7.60 0.46
CA THR A 40 9.08 7.29 -0.75
C THR A 40 8.19 7.17 -1.99
N ILE A 41 7.01 6.55 -1.86
CA ILE A 41 6.02 6.46 -2.94
C ILE A 41 5.57 7.87 -3.35
N LEU A 42 5.22 8.73 -2.41
CA LEU A 42 4.79 10.10 -2.70
C LEU A 42 5.91 10.93 -3.37
N ASP A 43 7.15 10.85 -2.86
CA ASP A 43 8.29 11.50 -3.49
C ASP A 43 8.52 10.98 -4.93
N ALA A 44 8.32 9.68 -5.16
CA ALA A 44 8.42 9.09 -6.49
C ALA A 44 7.29 9.53 -7.43
N LEU A 45 6.09 9.79 -6.91
CA LEU A 45 4.94 10.32 -7.66
C LEU A 45 5.11 11.80 -8.02
N HIS A 46 5.79 12.57 -7.18
CA HIS A 46 6.08 13.99 -7.42
C HIS A 46 7.34 14.23 -8.27
N SER A 47 8.00 13.17 -8.72
CA SER A 47 9.22 13.24 -9.53
C SER A 47 8.91 13.20 -11.02
N ASP A 48 9.53 14.06 -11.82
CA ASP A 48 9.43 14.01 -13.29
C ASP A 48 10.05 12.73 -13.90
N ARG A 49 10.71 11.90 -13.08
CA ARG A 49 11.36 10.66 -13.51
C ARG A 49 10.49 9.41 -13.33
N THR A 50 9.24 9.54 -12.87
CA THR A 50 8.37 8.37 -12.75
C THR A 50 8.22 7.71 -14.12
N PRO A 51 8.48 6.40 -14.27
CA PRO A 51 8.25 5.70 -15.51
C PRO A 51 6.78 5.72 -15.93
N PRO A 52 6.49 5.50 -17.22
CA PRO A 52 5.13 5.57 -17.77
C PRO A 52 4.20 4.48 -17.21
N LEU A 53 4.77 3.41 -16.65
CA LEU A 53 4.05 2.32 -15.99
C LEU A 53 4.29 2.34 -14.49
N VAL A 54 3.21 2.22 -13.72
CA VAL A 54 3.27 2.04 -12.26
C VAL A 54 2.51 0.80 -11.82
N LEU A 55 2.96 0.20 -10.72
CA LEU A 55 2.30 -0.92 -10.05
C LEU A 55 1.84 -0.51 -8.65
N PHE A 56 0.55 -0.63 -8.38
CA PHE A 56 -0.04 -0.59 -7.03
C PHE A 56 -0.39 -2.00 -6.56
N GLY A 57 -0.44 -2.19 -5.25
CA GLY A 57 -0.74 -3.47 -4.61
C GLY A 57 -0.06 -3.62 -3.24
N ASP A 58 -0.33 -4.74 -2.59
CA ASP A 58 0.17 -5.06 -1.26
C ASP A 58 1.61 -5.67 -1.27
N SER A 59 2.00 -6.32 -0.16
CA SER A 59 3.28 -7.02 -0.04
C SER A 59 3.53 -8.07 -1.13
N VAL A 60 2.49 -8.67 -1.71
CA VAL A 60 2.63 -9.64 -2.81
C VAL A 60 3.20 -8.94 -4.04
N GLY A 61 2.75 -7.72 -4.34
CA GLY A 61 3.29 -6.92 -5.43
C GLY A 61 4.68 -6.35 -5.12
N LEU A 62 4.90 -5.95 -3.87
CA LEU A 62 6.17 -5.40 -3.41
C LEU A 62 7.33 -6.39 -3.59
N PHE A 63 7.13 -7.65 -3.22
CA PHE A 63 8.16 -8.69 -3.28
C PHE A 63 8.07 -9.59 -4.52
N GLY A 64 6.90 -9.68 -5.15
CA GLY A 64 6.63 -10.63 -6.23
C GLY A 64 6.81 -10.07 -7.64
N VAL A 65 6.97 -8.76 -7.83
CA VAL A 65 7.02 -8.14 -9.17
C VAL A 65 8.23 -7.22 -9.36
N ASP A 66 9.10 -7.58 -10.31
CA ASP A 66 10.20 -6.72 -10.74
C ASP A 66 9.75 -5.76 -11.84
N THR A 67 9.19 -4.63 -11.42
CA THR A 67 8.70 -3.59 -12.35
C THR A 67 9.76 -3.00 -13.27
N ARG A 68 11.06 -3.14 -12.98
CA ARG A 68 12.13 -2.70 -13.89
C ARG A 68 12.09 -3.47 -15.20
N GLN A 69 11.73 -4.75 -15.16
CA GLN A 69 11.54 -5.59 -16.35
C GLN A 69 10.26 -5.25 -17.12
N LEU A 70 9.38 -4.44 -16.54
CA LEU A 70 8.16 -3.92 -17.14
C LEU A 70 8.34 -2.48 -17.66
N GLY A 71 9.52 -1.87 -17.49
CA GLY A 71 9.75 -0.45 -17.76
C GLY A 71 8.96 0.47 -16.81
N GLY A 72 8.70 0.01 -15.59
CA GLY A 72 7.81 0.66 -14.63
C GLY A 72 8.41 0.93 -13.25
N SER A 73 7.60 1.47 -12.35
CA SER A 73 7.91 1.63 -10.93
C SER A 73 6.97 0.85 -10.03
N ASN A 74 7.54 0.19 -9.02
CA ASN A 74 6.80 -0.52 -7.99
C ASN A 74 6.42 0.44 -6.87
N LEU A 75 5.13 0.80 -6.80
CA LEU A 75 4.54 1.67 -5.79
C LEU A 75 3.71 0.88 -4.77
N CYS A 76 3.91 -0.43 -4.67
CA CYS A 76 3.30 -1.27 -3.65
C CYS A 76 3.83 -0.94 -2.25
N SER A 77 3.00 -1.18 -1.23
CA SER A 77 3.37 -1.16 0.19
C SER A 77 2.79 -2.39 0.91
N PRO A 78 3.35 -2.87 2.04
CA PRO A 78 3.04 -4.19 2.57
C PRO A 78 1.56 -4.50 2.83
N ALA A 79 0.73 -3.52 3.16
CA ALA A 79 -0.70 -3.69 3.36
C ALA A 79 -1.53 -2.68 2.53
N GLN A 80 -1.03 -2.28 1.36
CA GLN A 80 -1.73 -1.30 0.52
C GLN A 80 -3.14 -1.78 0.18
N THR A 81 -4.16 -0.96 0.46
CA THR A 81 -5.54 -1.26 0.05
C THR A 81 -5.83 -0.76 -1.37
N ILE A 82 -6.93 -1.22 -1.98
CA ILE A 82 -7.39 -0.71 -3.28
C ILE A 82 -7.73 0.80 -3.17
N GLY A 83 -8.35 1.21 -2.06
CA GLY A 83 -8.67 2.61 -1.80
C GLY A 83 -7.42 3.48 -1.64
N GLU A 84 -6.34 2.98 -1.05
CA GLU A 84 -5.06 3.68 -0.99
C GLU A 84 -4.43 3.82 -2.38
N GLY A 85 -4.47 2.77 -3.20
CA GLY A 85 -4.07 2.86 -4.61
C GLY A 85 -4.91 3.89 -5.38
N PHE A 86 -6.20 4.04 -5.07
CA PHE A 86 -7.06 5.09 -5.64
C PHE A 86 -6.65 6.50 -5.17
N LEU A 87 -6.35 6.65 -3.88
CA LEU A 87 -5.84 7.90 -3.32
C LEU A 87 -4.53 8.33 -4.00
N LEU A 88 -3.59 7.41 -4.17
CA LEU A 88 -2.28 7.68 -4.78
C LEU A 88 -2.36 7.97 -6.28
N GLN A 89 -3.35 7.42 -7.00
CA GLN A 89 -3.53 7.65 -8.43
C GLN A 89 -3.75 9.11 -8.81
N GLN A 90 -4.28 9.93 -7.89
CA GLN A 90 -4.48 11.36 -8.16
C GLN A 90 -3.15 12.13 -8.28
N GLU A 91 -2.09 11.64 -7.63
CA GLU A 91 -0.76 12.26 -7.62
C GLU A 91 0.12 11.79 -8.76
N LEU A 92 -0.34 10.80 -9.54
CA LEU A 92 0.44 10.29 -10.66
C LEU A 92 0.74 11.41 -11.66
N PRO A 93 1.99 11.54 -12.11
CA PRO A 93 2.34 12.58 -13.05
C PRO A 93 1.73 12.30 -14.43
N PRO A 94 1.62 13.32 -15.31
CA PRO A 94 0.95 13.21 -16.60
C PRO A 94 1.59 12.20 -17.55
N ASN A 95 2.88 11.92 -17.40
CA ASN A 95 3.63 10.98 -18.22
C ASN A 95 3.33 9.50 -17.88
N VAL A 96 2.74 9.21 -16.70
CA VAL A 96 2.23 7.87 -16.39
C VAL A 96 0.98 7.61 -17.21
N ASN A 97 1.03 6.59 -18.06
CA ASN A 97 -0.05 6.21 -18.98
C ASN A 97 -0.61 4.81 -18.70
N VAL A 98 0.09 3.97 -17.94
CA VAL A 98 -0.34 2.62 -17.57
C VAL A 98 -0.29 2.46 -16.06
N VAL A 99 -1.41 2.04 -15.49
CA VAL A 99 -1.52 1.69 -14.07
C VAL A 99 -1.88 0.21 -14.00
N VAL A 100 -1.02 -0.56 -13.34
CA VAL A 100 -1.31 -1.95 -12.99
C VAL A 100 -1.67 -1.97 -11.51
N HIS A 101 -2.79 -2.60 -11.17
CA HIS A 101 -3.17 -2.84 -9.79
C HIS A 101 -3.14 -4.34 -9.54
N LEU A 102 -2.15 -4.81 -8.79
CA LEU A 102 -2.08 -6.19 -8.34
C LEU A 102 -2.95 -6.35 -7.11
N VAL A 103 -3.95 -7.22 -7.20
CA VAL A 103 -4.98 -7.38 -6.18
C VAL A 103 -4.95 -8.82 -5.66
N THR A 104 -4.77 -8.97 -4.35
CA THR A 104 -4.86 -10.27 -3.69
C THR A 104 -6.32 -10.62 -3.38
N PRO A 105 -6.69 -11.92 -3.26
CA PRO A 105 -8.05 -12.31 -2.88
C PRO A 105 -8.50 -11.68 -1.55
N SER A 106 -7.59 -11.54 -0.60
CA SER A 106 -7.86 -10.90 0.69
C SER A 106 -8.24 -9.42 0.56
N MET A 107 -7.69 -8.70 -0.41
CA MET A 107 -8.09 -7.31 -0.67
C MET A 107 -9.52 -7.22 -1.22
N LEU A 108 -9.92 -8.19 -2.05
CA LEU A 108 -11.26 -8.22 -2.63
C LEU A 108 -12.34 -8.61 -1.62
N ASP A 109 -12.01 -9.41 -0.62
CA ASP A 109 -12.97 -9.93 0.36
C ASP A 109 -13.32 -8.91 1.45
N ARG A 110 -12.43 -7.95 1.71
CA ARG A 110 -12.62 -6.95 2.76
C ARG A 110 -13.45 -5.77 2.30
N ASN A 111 -13.98 -5.02 3.27
CA ASN A 111 -14.69 -3.76 3.04
C ASN A 111 -13.97 -2.55 3.66
N ASP A 112 -12.66 -2.69 3.90
CA ASP A 112 -11.79 -1.60 4.34
C ASP A 112 -11.44 -0.69 3.16
N ALA A 113 -11.65 0.61 3.36
CA ALA A 113 -11.35 1.62 2.34
C ALA A 113 -9.85 1.91 2.31
N VAL A 114 -9.36 2.45 3.42
CA VAL A 114 -8.01 2.98 3.61
C VAL A 114 -7.66 2.71 5.06
N ASP A 115 -6.45 2.20 5.30
CA ASP A 115 -5.96 2.03 6.65
C ASP A 115 -5.71 3.42 7.27
N PRO A 116 -6.29 3.73 8.45
CA PRO A 116 -6.12 5.04 9.08
C PRO A 116 -4.65 5.39 9.37
N ASP A 117 -3.81 4.42 9.72
CA ASP A 117 -2.40 4.66 10.02
C ASP A 117 -1.63 4.94 8.71
N HIS A 118 -1.94 4.24 7.61
CA HIS A 118 -1.42 4.58 6.28
C HIS A 118 -1.87 5.98 5.81
N TYR A 119 -3.13 6.34 6.00
CA TYR A 119 -3.62 7.67 5.63
C TYR A 119 -2.89 8.77 6.42
N ASN A 120 -2.73 8.58 7.73
CA ASN A 120 -1.97 9.50 8.57
C ASN A 120 -0.50 9.59 8.14
N ALA A 121 0.13 8.48 7.79
CA ALA A 121 1.47 8.45 7.23
C ALA A 121 1.55 9.28 5.94
N MET A 122 0.65 9.06 4.97
CA MET A 122 0.59 9.85 3.74
C MET A 122 0.43 11.35 4.03
N ARG A 123 -0.46 11.72 4.96
CA ARG A 123 -0.67 13.12 5.40
C ARG A 123 0.59 13.74 5.99
N LEU A 124 1.33 12.99 6.82
CA LEU A 124 2.63 13.43 7.38
C LEU A 124 3.70 13.62 6.29
N CYS A 125 3.61 12.86 5.20
CA CYS A 125 4.47 12.99 4.03
C CYS A 125 4.03 14.12 3.06
N GLY A 126 2.94 14.85 3.37
CA GLY A 126 2.46 15.99 2.59
C GLY A 126 1.27 15.70 1.67
N TYR A 127 0.72 14.48 1.67
CA TYR A 127 -0.43 14.13 0.84
C TYR A 127 -1.70 14.88 1.24
N THR A 128 -2.47 15.33 0.26
CA THR A 128 -3.80 15.91 0.49
C THR A 128 -4.79 15.39 -0.57
N PRO A 129 -5.80 14.59 -0.19
CA PRO A 129 -6.75 14.07 -1.15
C PRO A 129 -7.60 15.20 -1.74
N HIS A 130 -7.88 15.16 -3.05
CA HIS A 130 -8.83 16.09 -3.67
C HIS A 130 -10.24 15.86 -3.11
N VAL A 131 -11.07 16.92 -3.11
CA VAL A 131 -12.48 16.86 -2.67
C VAL A 131 -13.23 15.74 -3.38
N GLU A 132 -13.04 15.61 -4.70
CA GLU A 132 -13.68 14.57 -5.51
C GLU A 132 -13.18 13.16 -5.21
N THR A 133 -11.91 13.00 -4.84
CA THR A 133 -11.33 11.72 -4.44
C THR A 133 -11.93 11.29 -3.11
N ARG A 134 -11.98 12.21 -2.12
CA ARG A 134 -12.61 11.96 -0.82
C ARG A 134 -14.08 11.57 -0.94
N ALA A 135 -14.83 12.30 -1.76
CA ALA A 135 -16.25 12.03 -1.97
C ALA A 135 -16.51 10.62 -2.53
N VAL A 136 -15.61 10.10 -3.38
CA VAL A 136 -15.73 8.74 -3.91
C VAL A 136 -15.42 7.69 -2.86
N ILE A 137 -14.35 7.86 -2.07
CA ILE A 137 -14.07 6.94 -0.95
C ILE A 137 -15.27 6.90 0.02
N ALA A 138 -15.80 8.06 0.40
CA ALA A 138 -16.96 8.16 1.28
C ALA A 138 -18.21 7.51 0.69
N ARG A 139 -18.46 7.69 -0.60
CA ARG A 139 -19.61 7.07 -1.27
C ARG A 139 -19.48 5.56 -1.36
N VAL A 140 -18.33 5.05 -1.81
CA VAL A 140 -18.14 3.62 -2.11
C VAL A 140 -18.07 2.80 -0.82
N PHE A 141 -17.32 3.28 0.17
CA PHE A 141 -17.06 2.52 1.39
C PHE A 141 -17.87 2.99 2.60
N ARG A 142 -18.66 4.06 2.47
CA ARG A 142 -19.34 4.73 3.61
C ARG A 142 -18.34 5.11 4.72
N PHE A 143 -17.16 5.54 4.29
CA PHE A 143 -16.00 5.81 5.14
C PHE A 143 -15.56 7.26 5.03
N ASP A 144 -15.45 7.97 6.15
CA ASP A 144 -14.94 9.33 6.18
C ASP A 144 -13.42 9.34 6.42
N LEU A 145 -12.69 9.91 5.46
CA LEU A 145 -11.22 10.00 5.51
C LEU A 145 -10.72 11.02 6.53
N ASP A 146 -11.48 12.07 6.85
CA ASP A 146 -11.01 13.18 7.67
C ASP A 146 -11.73 13.25 9.03
N PRO A 147 -11.54 12.28 9.95
CA PRO A 147 -12.18 12.36 11.25
C PRO A 147 -11.48 13.39 12.15
N HIS A 148 -11.97 14.63 12.17
CA HIS A 148 -11.63 15.72 13.10
C HIS A 148 -10.12 16.07 13.26
N PRO A 149 -9.67 17.33 13.04
CA PRO A 149 -8.24 17.72 13.04
C PRO A 149 -7.42 17.37 14.30
N LEU A 150 -8.07 17.24 15.46
CA LEU A 150 -7.42 16.81 16.70
C LEU A 150 -7.09 15.31 16.72
N ARG A 151 -7.86 14.49 16.00
CA ARG A 151 -7.66 13.04 15.91
C ARG A 151 -6.40 12.75 15.10
N ASP A 152 -6.19 13.41 13.96
CA ASP A 152 -4.97 13.31 13.14
C ASP A 152 -3.71 13.60 13.95
N ARG A 153 -3.75 14.67 14.78
CA ARG A 153 -2.64 15.02 15.68
C ARG A 153 -2.39 13.96 16.75
N TRP A 154 -3.44 13.29 17.23
CA TRP A 154 -3.32 12.22 18.22
C TRP A 154 -2.82 10.90 17.61
N TYR A 155 -3.25 10.57 16.39
CA TYR A 155 -2.72 9.43 15.63
C TYR A 155 -1.27 9.64 15.25
N GLY A 156 -0.88 10.81 14.73
CA GLY A 156 0.52 11.13 14.45
C GLY A 156 1.43 10.97 15.69
N ARG A 157 0.93 11.29 16.90
CA ARG A 157 1.64 11.02 18.15
C ARG A 157 1.78 9.54 18.46
N ARG A 158 0.71 8.74 18.29
CA ARG A 158 0.78 7.28 18.48
C ARG A 158 1.74 6.65 17.49
N HIS A 159 1.74 7.13 16.27
CA HIS A 159 2.61 6.67 15.20
C HIS A 159 4.09 6.94 15.50
N VAL A 160 4.42 8.18 15.87
CA VAL A 160 5.79 8.56 16.28
C VAL A 160 6.21 7.79 17.53
N ARG A 161 5.30 7.57 18.48
CA ARG A 161 5.58 6.75 19.65
C ARG A 161 5.89 5.31 19.25
N ALA A 162 5.11 4.70 18.35
CA ALA A 162 5.35 3.35 17.86
C ALA A 162 6.69 3.24 17.14
N ALA A 163 7.03 4.23 16.30
CA ALA A 163 8.34 4.31 15.63
C ALA A 163 9.50 4.42 16.63
N ILE A 164 9.39 5.28 17.64
CA ILE A 164 10.41 5.42 18.70
C ILE A 164 10.52 4.13 19.52
N GLU A 165 9.40 3.51 19.89
CA GLU A 165 9.39 2.25 20.63
C GLU A 165 9.95 1.08 19.80
N GLY A 166 9.75 1.10 18.48
CA GLY A 166 10.33 0.15 17.53
C GLY A 166 11.84 0.33 17.42
N PHE A 167 12.29 1.55 17.14
CA PHE A 167 13.71 1.90 17.08
C PHE A 167 14.44 1.58 18.40
N ALA A 168 13.85 1.94 19.54
CA ALA A 168 14.40 1.61 20.84
C ALA A 168 14.49 0.09 21.04
N ARG A 169 13.47 -0.67 20.62
CA ARG A 169 13.51 -2.13 20.67
C ARG A 169 14.63 -2.70 19.77
N ASP A 170 14.80 -2.18 18.56
CA ASP A 170 15.80 -2.68 17.62
C ASP A 170 17.23 -2.37 18.07
N VAL A 171 17.45 -1.18 18.62
CA VAL A 171 18.74 -0.78 19.20
C VAL A 171 19.03 -1.57 20.48
N LEU A 172 18.04 -1.78 21.35
CA LEU A 172 18.24 -2.46 22.64
C LEU A 172 18.31 -3.98 22.53
N ARG A 173 17.65 -4.60 21.55
CA ARG A 173 17.60 -6.08 21.43
C ARG A 173 18.61 -6.65 20.44
N GLY A 174 19.32 -5.80 19.70
CA GLY A 174 20.07 -6.21 18.51
C GLY A 174 19.10 -6.67 17.42
N HIS A 175 19.39 -6.36 16.15
CA HIS A 175 18.56 -6.80 15.02
C HIS A 175 18.29 -8.31 15.10
N ARG A 176 17.06 -8.67 15.49
CA ARG A 176 16.52 -10.00 15.21
C ARG A 176 15.76 -9.83 13.90
N PRO A 177 16.25 -10.37 12.77
CA PRO A 177 15.45 -10.40 11.56
C PRO A 177 14.11 -11.03 11.93
N GLY A 178 13.01 -10.29 11.68
CA GLY A 178 11.67 -10.79 11.91
C GLY A 178 11.54 -12.13 11.22
N GLY A 179 11.31 -13.18 12.03
CA GLY A 179 11.21 -14.54 11.52
C GLY A 179 10.07 -14.64 10.51
N TRP A 180 10.35 -15.33 9.42
CA TRP A 180 9.40 -15.77 8.41
C TRP A 180 8.16 -16.40 9.05
N LEU A 181 6.99 -16.16 8.47
CA LEU A 181 5.70 -16.56 9.03
C LEU A 181 5.66 -18.09 9.28
N PRO A 182 5.33 -18.55 10.49
CA PRO A 182 5.31 -19.97 10.83
C PRO A 182 4.18 -20.71 10.11
N GLU A 183 4.37 -22.03 9.94
CA GLU A 183 3.44 -23.00 9.35
C GLU A 183 1.99 -22.91 9.89
N GLN A 184 1.81 -22.38 11.11
CA GLN A 184 0.51 -22.07 11.70
C GLN A 184 -0.38 -21.16 10.84
N ARG A 185 0.16 -20.18 10.10
CA ARG A 185 -0.66 -19.36 9.21
C ARG A 185 -1.22 -20.11 8.00
N PHE A 186 -0.57 -21.19 7.56
CA PHE A 186 -1.16 -22.07 6.55
C PHE A 186 -2.43 -22.72 7.11
N ALA A 187 -2.41 -23.17 8.36
CA ALA A 187 -3.60 -23.74 9.00
C ALA A 187 -4.71 -22.69 9.21
N ASP A 188 -4.36 -21.46 9.57
CA ASP A 188 -5.32 -20.36 9.75
C ASP A 188 -5.99 -19.93 8.43
N LEU A 189 -5.28 -20.06 7.31
CA LEU A 189 -5.78 -19.66 5.97
C LEU A 189 -6.34 -20.85 5.17
N ALA A 190 -5.99 -22.09 5.52
CA ALA A 190 -6.50 -23.30 4.87
C ALA A 190 -8.01 -23.40 5.10
N GLY A 191 -8.78 -23.20 4.01
CA GLY A 191 -10.24 -23.20 4.05
C GLY A 191 -10.88 -21.81 4.09
N ALA A 192 -10.09 -20.73 4.15
CA ALA A 192 -10.61 -19.39 3.94
C ALA A 192 -11.26 -19.29 2.55
N GLN A 193 -12.53 -18.89 2.52
CA GLN A 193 -13.24 -18.59 1.28
C GLN A 193 -13.20 -17.09 1.07
N PHE A 194 -12.47 -16.65 0.06
CA PHE A 194 -12.47 -15.26 -0.35
C PHE A 194 -13.65 -15.02 -1.29
N THR A 195 -14.53 -14.10 -0.90
CA THR A 195 -15.60 -13.57 -1.74
C THR A 195 -15.20 -12.19 -2.28
N MET A 196 -15.94 -11.66 -3.25
CA MET A 196 -15.69 -10.33 -3.77
C MET A 196 -16.68 -9.33 -3.17
N SER A 197 -16.17 -8.40 -2.37
CA SER A 197 -16.90 -7.26 -1.85
C SER A 197 -17.36 -6.35 -2.99
N ALA A 198 -18.65 -6.01 -3.00
CA ALA A 198 -19.21 -5.10 -3.99
C ALA A 198 -18.53 -3.72 -3.96
N SER A 199 -18.13 -3.25 -2.77
CA SER A 199 -17.44 -1.97 -2.62
C SER A 199 -16.04 -2.00 -3.24
N GLN A 200 -15.31 -3.11 -3.08
CA GLN A 200 -13.97 -3.25 -3.68
C GLN A 200 -14.05 -3.32 -5.21
N VAL A 201 -15.02 -4.08 -5.74
CA VAL A 201 -15.29 -4.12 -7.19
C VAL A 201 -15.66 -2.72 -7.71
N GLN A 202 -16.52 -2.00 -6.98
CA GLN A 202 -16.87 -0.64 -7.35
C GLN A 202 -15.65 0.28 -7.32
N MET A 203 -14.78 0.17 -6.30
CA MET A 203 -13.56 0.98 -6.23
C MET A 203 -12.61 0.71 -7.40
N LEU A 204 -12.42 -0.55 -7.79
CA LEU A 204 -11.64 -0.88 -8.99
C LEU A 204 -12.22 -0.25 -10.27
N ARG A 205 -13.56 -0.16 -10.38
CA ARG A 205 -14.21 0.55 -11.48
C ARG A 205 -13.95 2.06 -11.41
N GLU A 206 -13.99 2.66 -10.23
CA GLU A 206 -13.67 4.09 -10.05
C GLU A 206 -12.21 4.38 -10.42
N CYS A 207 -11.27 3.52 -10.03
CA CYS A 207 -9.87 3.59 -10.48
C CYS A 207 -9.79 3.57 -12.02
N ALA A 208 -10.42 2.57 -12.65
CA ALA A 208 -10.36 2.40 -14.10
C ALA A 208 -11.04 3.54 -14.87
N ALA A 209 -12.16 4.07 -14.36
CA ALA A 209 -12.93 5.13 -15.02
C ALA A 209 -12.29 6.51 -14.90
N ARG A 210 -11.61 6.78 -13.77
CA ARG A 210 -10.93 8.07 -13.52
C ARG A 210 -9.50 8.09 -14.02
N ALA A 211 -8.94 6.92 -14.30
CA ALA A 211 -7.70 6.82 -15.03
C ALA A 211 -7.91 7.46 -16.43
N ARG A 212 -7.37 8.66 -16.64
CA ARG A 212 -7.05 9.16 -18.00
C ARG A 212 -5.88 8.35 -18.61
N ARG A 213 -5.81 7.07 -18.25
CA ARG A 213 -4.68 6.14 -18.36
C ARG A 213 -5.24 4.75 -18.60
N ARG A 214 -4.43 3.86 -19.15
CA ARG A 214 -4.78 2.45 -19.28
C ARG A 214 -4.67 1.80 -17.91
N TYR A 215 -5.75 1.19 -17.46
CA TYR A 215 -5.82 0.57 -16.15
C TYR A 215 -5.99 -0.95 -16.31
N LEU A 216 -5.08 -1.72 -15.72
CA LEU A 216 -5.09 -3.17 -15.73
C LEU A 216 -5.16 -3.69 -14.29
N VAL A 217 -6.16 -4.52 -14.00
CA VAL A 217 -6.19 -5.31 -12.77
C VAL A 217 -5.51 -6.64 -12.99
N VAL A 218 -4.68 -7.04 -12.04
CA VAL A 218 -4.06 -8.38 -12.04
C VAL A 218 -4.48 -9.05 -10.74
N LEU A 219 -5.16 -10.20 -10.84
CA LEU A 219 -5.42 -11.02 -9.66
C LEU A 219 -4.14 -11.79 -9.32
N ALA A 220 -3.62 -11.56 -8.12
CA ALA A 220 -2.36 -12.15 -7.69
C ALA A 220 -2.46 -13.68 -7.57
N PRO A 221 -1.34 -14.41 -7.76
CA PRO A 221 -1.28 -15.84 -7.51
C PRO A 221 -1.70 -16.20 -6.08
N VAL A 222 -2.37 -17.33 -5.96
CA VAL A 222 -2.83 -17.88 -4.68
C VAL A 222 -2.14 -19.22 -4.49
N HIS A 223 -1.62 -19.46 -3.28
CA HIS A 223 -1.00 -20.74 -2.98
C HIS A 223 -2.00 -21.88 -3.26
N PRO A 224 -1.64 -22.97 -3.98
CA PRO A 224 -2.60 -24.00 -4.40
C PRO A 224 -3.42 -24.67 -3.28
N ARG A 225 -2.88 -24.66 -2.05
CA ARG A 225 -3.57 -25.12 -0.82
C ARG A 225 -4.66 -24.17 -0.30
N LEU A 226 -4.72 -22.94 -0.80
CA LEU A 226 -5.72 -21.95 -0.43
C LEU A 226 -6.83 -21.93 -1.48
N HIS A 227 -8.08 -21.89 -1.03
CA HIS A 227 -9.24 -21.90 -1.92
C HIS A 227 -9.80 -20.48 -2.09
N ALA A 228 -9.31 -19.75 -3.10
CA ALA A 228 -9.91 -18.47 -3.48
C ALA A 228 -10.96 -18.65 -4.59
N ARG A 229 -12.19 -18.19 -4.36
CA ARG A 229 -13.24 -18.08 -5.39
C ARG A 229 -13.35 -16.64 -5.88
N VAL A 230 -12.25 -16.14 -6.43
CA VAL A 230 -12.21 -14.82 -7.08
C VAL A 230 -12.10 -15.01 -8.60
N ALA A 231 -12.69 -14.08 -9.33
CA ALA A 231 -12.61 -14.03 -10.78
C ALA A 231 -12.46 -12.57 -11.20
N CYS A 232 -12.01 -12.36 -12.43
CA CYS A 232 -11.92 -11.01 -12.96
C CYS A 232 -13.29 -10.31 -12.91
N PRO A 233 -13.40 -9.13 -12.25
CA PRO A 233 -14.67 -8.43 -12.16
C PRO A 233 -15.15 -7.99 -13.55
N SER A 234 -16.45 -8.11 -13.80
CA SER A 234 -17.04 -7.68 -15.08
C SER A 234 -16.91 -6.17 -15.30
N GLY A 235 -16.57 -5.79 -16.53
CA GLY A 235 -16.40 -4.39 -16.96
C GLY A 235 -15.06 -3.77 -16.58
N ILE A 236 -14.07 -4.58 -16.14
CA ILE A 236 -12.72 -4.12 -15.81
C ILE A 236 -11.73 -4.94 -16.64
N ASP A 237 -10.75 -4.28 -17.28
CA ASP A 237 -9.65 -5.01 -17.92
C ASP A 237 -8.82 -5.69 -16.84
N CYS A 238 -8.86 -7.03 -16.86
CA CYS A 238 -8.33 -7.85 -15.79
C CYS A 238 -7.65 -9.10 -16.33
N VAL A 239 -6.59 -9.54 -15.64
CA VAL A 239 -5.92 -10.81 -15.86
C VAL A 239 -5.96 -11.62 -14.58
N ASP A 240 -6.42 -12.86 -14.70
CA ASP A 240 -6.45 -13.82 -13.62
C ASP A 240 -5.14 -14.62 -13.61
N LEU A 241 -4.27 -14.34 -12.64
CA LEU A 241 -3.04 -15.11 -12.40
C LEU A 241 -3.14 -15.95 -11.12
N THR A 242 -4.33 -16.15 -10.56
CA THR A 242 -4.52 -16.86 -9.29
C THR A 242 -3.94 -18.27 -9.27
N ARG A 243 -3.89 -18.93 -10.44
CA ARG A 243 -3.36 -20.30 -10.63
C ARG A 243 -2.00 -20.37 -11.31
N LEU A 244 -1.31 -19.23 -11.45
CA LEU A 244 -0.05 -19.15 -12.19
C LEU A 244 1.08 -19.96 -11.55
N LEU A 245 1.13 -19.95 -10.22
CA LEU A 245 2.25 -20.50 -9.44
C LEU A 245 1.91 -21.85 -8.83
N SER A 246 2.89 -22.74 -8.82
CA SER A 246 2.86 -24.02 -8.10
C SER A 246 3.30 -23.85 -6.64
N GLU A 247 3.04 -24.84 -5.77
CA GLU A 247 3.36 -24.74 -4.33
C GLU A 247 4.84 -24.39 -4.08
N ARG A 248 5.77 -24.97 -4.85
CA ARG A 248 7.21 -24.75 -4.72
C ARG A 248 7.68 -23.36 -5.13
N GLU A 249 6.80 -22.54 -5.71
CA GLU A 249 7.10 -21.18 -6.17
C GLU A 249 6.64 -20.12 -5.17
N PHE A 250 6.09 -20.56 -4.04
CA PHE A 250 5.78 -19.74 -2.90
C PHE A 250 6.86 -19.87 -1.82
N LEU A 251 7.08 -18.77 -1.12
CA LEU A 251 7.92 -18.70 0.07
C LEU A 251 7.08 -18.92 1.34
N ASP A 252 5.85 -18.41 1.33
CA ASP A 252 4.84 -18.56 2.38
C ASP A 252 3.43 -18.63 1.73
N PRO A 253 2.31 -18.64 2.47
CA PRO A 253 0.98 -18.78 1.87
C PRO A 253 0.59 -17.71 0.84
N MET A 254 1.27 -16.57 0.81
CA MET A 254 0.90 -15.40 -0.01
C MET A 254 2.03 -14.93 -0.92
N HIS A 255 3.28 -15.02 -0.48
CA HIS A 255 4.42 -14.43 -1.18
C HIS A 255 5.12 -15.45 -2.07
N ALA A 256 5.39 -15.03 -3.30
CA ALA A 256 6.23 -15.80 -4.22
C ALA A 256 7.68 -15.83 -3.72
N ASN A 257 8.37 -16.95 -3.95
CA ASN A 257 9.83 -17.00 -3.84
C ASN A 257 10.48 -16.40 -5.11
N PRO A 258 11.82 -16.31 -5.22
CA PRO A 258 12.46 -15.70 -6.38
C PRO A 258 12.07 -16.30 -7.74
N ASP A 259 11.78 -17.60 -7.81
CA ASP A 259 11.37 -18.26 -9.05
C ASP A 259 9.91 -17.92 -9.40
N GLY A 260 9.04 -17.92 -8.40
CA GLY A 260 7.65 -17.47 -8.54
C GLY A 260 7.55 -15.99 -8.93
N ALA A 261 8.40 -15.13 -8.36
CA ALA A 261 8.44 -13.70 -8.67
C ALA A 261 8.85 -13.45 -10.14
N ARG A 262 9.83 -14.21 -10.66
CA ARG A 262 10.21 -14.15 -12.08
C ARG A 262 9.05 -14.56 -12.98
N LYS A 263 8.35 -15.65 -12.64
CA LYS A 263 7.17 -16.12 -13.39
C LYS A 263 6.02 -15.11 -13.36
N LEU A 264 5.70 -14.55 -12.19
CA LEU A 264 4.67 -13.53 -12.03
C LEU A 264 4.99 -12.28 -12.85
N THR A 265 6.23 -11.80 -12.77
CA THR A 265 6.69 -10.66 -13.57
C THR A 265 6.57 -10.93 -15.07
N ALA A 266 6.99 -12.10 -15.55
CA ALA A 266 6.87 -12.48 -16.95
C ALA A 266 5.40 -12.55 -17.41
N ALA A 267 4.50 -13.14 -16.62
CA ALA A 267 3.09 -13.23 -16.95
C ALA A 267 2.42 -11.84 -17.02
N ILE A 268 2.77 -10.92 -16.11
CA ILE A 268 2.29 -9.53 -16.17
C ILE A 268 2.82 -8.84 -17.42
N ARG A 269 4.10 -9.02 -17.76
CA ARG A 269 4.70 -8.48 -18.99
C ARG A 269 3.96 -8.96 -20.23
N ASP A 270 3.70 -10.26 -20.34
CA ASP A 270 3.02 -10.86 -21.49
C ASP A 270 1.58 -10.35 -21.61
N ALA A 271 0.89 -10.19 -20.47
CA ALA A 271 -0.44 -9.56 -20.41
C ALA A 271 -0.44 -8.10 -20.90
N LEU A 272 0.57 -7.31 -20.51
CA LEU A 272 0.74 -5.93 -20.95
C LEU A 272 1.09 -5.87 -22.44
N ALA A 273 1.97 -6.76 -22.93
CA ALA A 273 2.35 -6.86 -24.33
C ALA A 273 1.16 -7.21 -25.23
N ALA A 274 0.34 -8.20 -24.83
CA ALA A 274 -0.87 -8.59 -25.54
C ALA A 274 -1.87 -7.42 -25.71
N ARG A 275 -1.89 -6.50 -24.75
CA ARG A 275 -2.71 -5.28 -24.77
C ARG A 275 -2.04 -4.08 -25.43
N ARG A 276 -0.79 -4.24 -25.90
CA ARG A 276 0.06 -3.15 -26.44
C ARG A 276 0.24 -2.00 -25.45
N LEU A 277 0.37 -2.34 -24.17
CA LEU A 277 0.55 -1.38 -23.07
C LEU A 277 2.02 -1.18 -22.70
N LEU A 278 2.91 -2.07 -23.11
CA LEU A 278 4.34 -1.80 -23.04
C LEU A 278 4.69 -0.78 -24.13
N LEU A 279 5.48 0.24 -23.75
CA LEU A 279 6.08 1.11 -24.75
C LEU A 279 6.90 0.25 -25.70
N ARG A 280 6.67 0.43 -27.01
CA ARG A 280 7.56 -0.14 -28.01
C ARG A 280 8.90 0.55 -27.83
N GLU A 281 9.95 -0.25 -27.62
CA GLU A 281 11.33 0.20 -27.78
C GLU A 281 11.55 0.81 -29.18
#